data_AF-A0A832JR82-F1
#
_entry.id   AF-A0A832JR82-F1
#
_cell.length_a   1.000
_cell.length_b   1.000
_cell.length_c   1.000
_cell.angle_alpha   90.00
_cell.angle_beta   90.00
_cell.angle_gamma   90.00
#
_symmetry.space_group_name_H-M   'P 1'
#
loop_
_entity.id
_entity.type
_entity.pdbx_description
1 polymer ?
#
loop_
_entity_poly.entity_id
_entity_poly.type
_entity_poly.pdbx_seq_one_letter_code
_entity_poly.pdbx_strand_id
1 'polypeptide(L)'
;MLSENQVIEVGAPPAPSGYNLYFLRVVFPKGLPEGVVPVKYDKAEILDNKVMALISYSGSVKLAGANSNATVGAEVAVYYVKTIWLKLEEGFVSFAVEEPPPPFTKSDLVVRFTVENHAPFAVNGLRGPSGESLLGSSEPSPDAVKIDYKHVELNFRYLDLGTYTVELKQGSDYILPSSFLVYQPPFKEDTVAPGQAKRYGVGQMGGWKGMGAVVILYSISPLSGRGSGDVEVAGELVDFAYFRNELVTIKAASFLIPSINLRLYIKAYIVYGTWFEVRNYMKSTVNVMYTTVFIKESGEWQPAGVRFTVRDSDIKDAMAAYIAVQAPSYGGVVSVKTPSGAELGATQEGLLPWGDEYRDVRVFMNEAYVQVKAFGVSETGTYFVRIDWKPITFKVVDDGGKPIIGAFVSVTGPFNASALSDESGLTSFKLYKPSVYTVSVRFKGVDVAALQLGTITNNTITVKCRVYRVSWLVVDAWDKPLSGVEVAVKNGDSVIDRVATSEGGTTPVAQIPAGQFVVQATYKRVTSSRVETFDNSGVRKLKLDVLFEIPLFGGIPVTALETAFAGAAVGGGTLAAALVRKGRASHIEEVALEE
;
A
#
# COMPACT_ATOMS: atom_id res chain seq x y z
N MET A 1 22.23 37.13 3.75
CA MET A 1 23.68 37.31 3.55
C MET A 1 24.40 36.27 4.39
N LEU A 2 25.38 35.58 3.82
CA LEU A 2 26.26 34.65 4.51
C LEU A 2 27.64 35.28 4.57
N SER A 3 28.14 35.53 5.79
CA SER A 3 29.54 35.90 5.99
C SER A 3 30.43 34.66 5.89
N GLU A 4 31.74 34.85 5.71
CA GLU A 4 32.71 33.75 5.74
C GLU A 4 32.55 32.92 7.03
N ASN A 5 32.52 31.58 6.90
CA ASN A 5 32.31 30.63 8.00
C ASN A 5 30.98 30.76 8.77
N GLN A 6 30.05 31.60 8.32
CA GLN A 6 28.72 31.69 8.91
C GLN A 6 27.85 30.55 8.37
N VAL A 7 27.13 29.88 9.27
CA VAL A 7 26.10 28.89 8.94
C VAL A 7 24.72 29.51 9.14
N ILE A 8 23.85 29.37 8.15
CA ILE A 8 22.43 29.74 8.25
C ILE A 8 21.58 28.47 8.12
N GLU A 9 20.54 28.41 8.94
CA GLU A 9 19.53 27.36 8.91
C GLU A 9 18.21 27.94 8.39
N VAL A 10 17.65 27.29 7.36
CA VAL A 10 16.30 27.52 6.88
C VAL A 10 15.43 26.37 7.40
N GLY A 11 14.43 26.71 8.21
CA GLY A 11 13.54 25.73 8.84
C GLY A 11 12.13 25.80 8.27
N ALA A 12 11.47 24.64 8.19
CA ALA A 12 10.04 24.57 7.97
C ALA A 12 9.28 25.14 9.19
N PRO A 13 8.15 25.84 8.99
CA PRO A 13 7.26 26.21 10.10
C PRO A 13 6.66 24.96 10.77
N PRO A 14 5.87 25.09 11.84
CA PRO A 14 5.13 23.96 12.38
C PRO A 14 4.10 23.43 11.36
N ALA A 15 3.86 22.11 11.39
CA ALA A 15 2.86 21.49 10.52
C ALA A 15 1.43 21.91 10.96
N PRO A 16 0.52 22.18 10.01
CA PRO A 16 -0.90 22.33 10.30
C PRO A 16 -1.49 21.07 10.96
N SER A 17 -2.57 21.24 11.73
CA SER A 17 -3.23 20.12 12.41
C SER A 17 -3.65 19.01 11.43
N GLY A 18 -3.25 17.77 11.72
CA GLY A 18 -3.56 16.59 10.90
C GLY A 18 -2.69 16.42 9.66
N TYR A 19 -1.75 17.33 9.41
CA TYR A 19 -0.75 17.21 8.36
C TYR A 19 0.62 16.85 8.94
N ASN A 20 1.42 16.15 8.15
CA ASN A 20 2.82 15.87 8.45
C ASN A 20 3.71 16.60 7.45
N LEU A 21 4.89 17.05 7.90
CA LEU A 21 5.89 17.57 6.99
C LEU A 21 6.23 16.49 5.97
N TYR A 22 6.07 16.82 4.69
CA TYR A 22 6.52 15.99 3.60
C TYR A 22 7.96 16.35 3.26
N PHE A 23 8.22 17.59 2.87
CA PHE A 23 9.57 18.12 2.76
C PHE A 23 9.60 19.66 2.78
N LEU A 24 10.75 20.19 3.17
CA LEU A 24 11.18 21.57 2.92
C LEU A 24 12.01 21.59 1.63
N ARG A 25 11.73 22.52 0.72
CA ARG A 25 12.50 22.75 -0.51
C ARG A 25 12.96 24.21 -0.56
N VAL A 26 14.27 24.40 -0.67
CA VAL A 26 14.92 25.71 -0.80
C VAL A 26 15.46 25.83 -2.21
N VAL A 27 14.88 26.74 -2.99
CA VAL A 27 15.13 26.92 -4.42
C VAL A 27 16.06 28.10 -4.65
N PHE A 28 17.01 27.94 -5.55
CA PHE A 28 17.95 28.97 -6.00
C PHE A 28 17.70 29.22 -7.50
N PRO A 29 16.84 30.20 -7.87
CA PRO A 29 16.43 30.40 -9.27
C PRO A 29 17.58 30.63 -10.26
N LYS A 30 18.74 31.10 -9.79
CA LYS A 30 19.96 31.32 -10.60
C LYS A 30 21.04 30.25 -10.37
N GLY A 31 20.71 29.18 -9.64
CA GLY A 31 21.65 28.23 -9.07
C GLY A 31 22.30 28.73 -7.78
N LEU A 32 22.74 27.80 -6.95
CA LEU A 32 23.51 28.09 -5.75
C LEU A 32 24.83 28.78 -6.16
N PRO A 33 25.14 29.99 -5.64
CA PRO A 33 26.30 30.75 -6.07
C PRO A 33 27.62 30.11 -5.59
N GLU A 34 28.68 30.31 -6.36
CA GLU A 34 30.05 29.98 -5.94
C GLU A 34 30.37 30.68 -4.61
N GLY A 35 30.92 29.94 -3.65
CA GLY A 35 31.21 30.43 -2.30
C GLY A 35 30.11 30.14 -1.25
N VAL A 36 28.99 29.52 -1.61
CA VAL A 36 28.02 28.95 -0.66
C VAL A 36 28.01 27.43 -0.78
N VAL A 37 28.16 26.74 0.35
CA VAL A 37 28.15 25.27 0.39
C VAL A 37 26.99 24.74 1.23
N PRO A 38 26.28 23.71 0.76
CA PRO A 38 25.24 23.06 1.54
C PRO A 38 25.86 22.14 2.59
N VAL A 39 25.39 22.25 3.83
CA VAL A 39 25.93 21.54 5.00
C VAL A 39 24.98 20.44 5.49
N LYS A 40 23.67 20.71 5.47
CA LYS A 40 22.64 19.76 5.88
C LYS A 40 21.47 19.82 4.90
N TYR A 41 21.20 18.70 4.26
CA TYR A 41 20.10 18.48 3.33
C TYR A 41 19.99 16.97 3.08
N ASP A 42 18.84 16.53 2.56
CA ASP A 42 18.59 15.11 2.23
C ASP A 42 18.80 14.86 0.73
N LYS A 43 18.33 15.77 -0.14
CA LYS A 43 18.48 15.69 -1.60
C LYS A 43 18.75 17.07 -2.23
N ALA A 44 19.30 17.07 -3.45
CA ALA A 44 19.52 18.25 -4.27
C ALA A 44 18.85 18.07 -5.65
N GLU A 45 18.32 19.14 -6.21
CA GLU A 45 17.93 19.18 -7.62
C GLU A 45 19.02 19.88 -8.41
N ILE A 46 19.44 19.26 -9.52
CA ILE A 46 20.57 19.72 -10.32
C ILE A 46 20.12 19.93 -11.75
N LEU A 47 20.47 21.09 -12.31
CA LEU A 47 20.30 21.42 -13.72
C LEU A 47 21.60 22.07 -14.20
N ASP A 48 22.14 21.64 -15.35
CA ASP A 48 23.38 22.15 -15.92
C ASP A 48 24.56 22.20 -14.92
N ASN A 49 24.69 21.15 -14.10
CA ASN A 49 25.71 21.01 -13.06
C ASN A 49 25.66 22.09 -11.95
N LYS A 50 24.53 22.79 -11.80
CA LYS A 50 24.27 23.74 -10.72
C LYS A 50 23.20 23.20 -9.78
N VAL A 51 23.38 23.42 -8.48
CA VAL A 51 22.36 23.10 -7.48
C VAL A 51 21.24 24.13 -7.60
N MET A 52 20.08 23.70 -8.08
CA MET A 52 18.90 24.54 -8.26
C MET A 52 17.97 24.51 -7.06
N ALA A 53 17.97 23.41 -6.30
CA ALA A 53 17.25 23.34 -5.04
C ALA A 53 17.89 22.35 -4.07
N LEU A 54 17.60 22.53 -2.79
CA LEU A 54 17.94 21.60 -1.70
C LEU A 54 16.66 21.20 -0.98
N ILE A 55 16.58 19.92 -0.62
CA ILE A 55 15.39 19.31 -0.04
C ILE A 55 15.74 18.73 1.32
N SER A 56 14.88 18.92 2.31
CA SER A 56 14.94 18.19 3.56
C SER A 56 13.60 17.61 3.99
N TYR A 57 13.60 16.31 4.29
CA TYR A 57 12.49 15.58 4.91
C TYR A 57 12.41 15.84 6.43
N SER A 58 13.53 16.28 7.03
CA SER A 58 13.58 16.70 8.44
C SER A 58 13.12 18.14 8.67
N GLY A 59 12.89 18.91 7.60
CA GLY A 59 12.43 20.29 7.66
C GLY A 59 13.52 21.33 7.94
N SER A 60 14.78 20.99 7.70
CA SER A 60 15.92 21.87 8.00
C SER A 60 17.00 21.75 6.93
N VAL A 61 17.30 22.86 6.27
CA VAL A 61 18.42 23.00 5.33
C VAL A 61 19.45 23.96 5.90
N LYS A 62 20.73 23.55 5.91
CA LYS A 62 21.85 24.40 6.37
C LYS A 62 22.79 24.75 5.23
N LEU A 63 23.15 26.02 5.15
CA LEU A 63 24.12 26.58 4.19
C LEU A 63 25.27 27.24 4.95
N ALA A 64 26.49 27.16 4.42
CA ALA A 64 27.65 27.86 4.94
C ALA A 64 28.33 28.72 3.87
N GLY A 65 28.88 29.87 4.27
CA GLY A 65 29.78 30.67 3.44
C GLY A 65 31.18 30.07 3.44
N ALA A 66 31.73 29.74 2.27
CA ALA A 66 33.00 29.04 2.15
C ALA A 66 34.23 29.98 2.21
N ASN A 67 34.26 31.10 1.48
CA ASN A 67 35.47 31.95 1.36
C ASN A 67 35.22 33.45 1.05
N SER A 68 33.97 33.91 1.01
CA SER A 68 33.62 35.31 0.74
C SER A 68 32.21 35.62 1.22
N ASN A 69 31.91 36.90 1.46
CA ASN A 69 30.54 37.33 1.72
C ASN A 69 29.67 37.05 0.50
N ALA A 70 28.64 36.21 0.68
CA ALA A 70 27.73 35.82 -0.38
C ALA A 70 26.30 36.24 -0.05
N THR A 71 25.59 36.77 -1.04
CA THR A 71 24.14 36.97 -0.96
C THR A 71 23.47 35.98 -1.88
N VAL A 72 22.70 35.07 -1.29
CA VAL A 72 21.89 34.09 -2.00
C VAL A 72 20.41 34.50 -1.90
N GLY A 73 19.77 34.69 -3.05
CA GLY A 73 18.31 34.75 -3.12
C GLY A 73 17.77 33.33 -3.15
N ALA A 74 16.84 33.02 -2.25
CA ALA A 74 16.23 31.71 -2.18
C ALA A 74 14.71 31.81 -2.01
N GLU A 75 13.99 30.93 -2.68
CA GLU A 75 12.57 30.72 -2.47
C GLU A 75 12.37 29.48 -1.61
N VAL A 76 11.52 29.59 -0.59
CA VAL A 76 11.28 28.51 0.35
C VAL A 76 9.87 27.98 0.14
N ALA A 77 9.78 26.71 -0.25
CA ALA A 77 8.52 25.98 -0.38
C ALA A 77 8.48 24.87 0.67
N VAL A 78 7.38 24.76 1.39
CA VAL A 78 7.18 23.74 2.43
C VAL A 78 5.94 22.95 2.09
N TYR A 79 6.08 21.64 2.00
CA TYR A 79 5.00 20.74 1.64
C TYR A 79 4.57 19.95 2.87
N TYR A 80 3.28 20.01 3.17
CA TYR A 80 2.64 19.23 4.21
C TYR A 80 1.63 18.28 3.59
N VAL A 81 1.57 17.04 4.06
CA VAL A 81 0.68 16.02 3.53
C VAL A 81 -0.22 15.48 4.62
N LYS A 82 -1.51 15.37 4.30
CA LYS A 82 -2.52 14.64 5.06
C LYS A 82 -3.02 13.50 4.19
N THR A 83 -2.99 12.28 4.71
CA THR A 83 -3.44 11.08 4.01
C THR A 83 -4.77 10.61 4.60
N ILE A 84 -5.73 10.31 3.74
CA ILE A 84 -7.03 9.76 4.10
C ILE A 84 -7.22 8.48 3.31
N TRP A 85 -7.65 7.41 3.99
CA TRP A 85 -7.95 6.14 3.35
C TRP A 85 -9.45 6.04 3.06
N LEU A 86 -9.78 5.82 1.78
CA LEU A 86 -11.15 5.65 1.31
C LEU A 86 -11.38 4.19 0.96
N LYS A 87 -12.54 3.65 1.33
CA LYS A 87 -12.94 2.32 0.90
C LYS A 87 -13.31 2.38 -0.58
N LEU A 88 -12.76 1.46 -1.37
CA LEU A 88 -13.12 1.32 -2.78
C LEU A 88 -14.38 0.46 -2.90
N GLU A 89 -15.37 0.97 -3.61
CA GLU A 89 -16.58 0.26 -4.03
C GLU A 89 -16.74 0.49 -5.55
N GLU A 90 -17.37 -0.45 -6.25
CA GLU A 90 -17.61 -0.29 -7.69
C GLU A 90 -18.49 0.94 -7.98
N GLY A 91 -18.17 1.67 -9.05
CA GLY A 91 -18.93 2.82 -9.49
C GLY A 91 -18.26 4.14 -9.11
N PHE A 92 -18.28 4.51 -7.83
CA PHE A 92 -17.90 5.87 -7.41
C PHE A 92 -17.22 5.92 -6.05
N VAL A 93 -16.23 6.80 -5.91
CA VAL A 93 -15.64 7.19 -4.63
C VAL A 93 -15.67 8.70 -4.52
N SER A 94 -16.26 9.22 -3.44
CA SER A 94 -16.36 10.66 -3.20
C SER A 94 -15.50 11.08 -2.02
N PHE A 95 -14.94 12.29 -2.11
CA PHE A 95 -14.20 12.92 -1.03
C PHE A 95 -14.47 14.42 -0.97
N ALA A 96 -14.55 14.95 0.25
CA ALA A 96 -14.72 16.37 0.49
C ALA A 96 -13.35 17.06 0.54
N VAL A 97 -13.26 18.22 -0.08
CA VAL A 97 -12.10 19.10 -0.03
C VAL A 97 -12.49 20.40 0.64
N GLU A 98 -11.81 20.67 1.76
CA GLU A 98 -12.03 21.83 2.62
C GLU A 98 -10.85 22.81 2.49
N GLU A 99 -11.06 24.05 2.92
CA GLU A 99 -10.01 25.06 2.96
C GLU A 99 -8.86 24.57 3.86
N PRO A 100 -7.59 24.66 3.42
CA PRO A 100 -6.47 24.26 4.25
C PRO A 100 -6.28 25.22 5.44
N PRO A 101 -5.70 24.77 6.56
CA PRO A 101 -5.44 25.65 7.69
C PRO A 101 -4.41 26.74 7.34
N PRO A 102 -4.49 27.94 7.95
CA PRO A 102 -3.47 28.99 7.79
C PRO A 102 -2.05 28.48 8.09
N PRO A 103 -1.02 29.02 7.42
CA PRO A 103 -1.04 30.16 6.48
C PRO A 103 -1.40 29.79 5.04
N PHE A 104 -1.72 28.52 4.77
CA PHE A 104 -2.06 28.05 3.43
C PHE A 104 -3.48 28.48 3.04
N THR A 105 -3.70 28.63 1.74
CA THR A 105 -4.98 28.97 1.12
C THR A 105 -5.37 27.89 0.12
N LYS A 106 -6.59 27.93 -0.42
CA LYS A 106 -7.00 27.00 -1.50
C LYS A 106 -6.03 26.96 -2.68
N SER A 107 -5.36 28.08 -2.99
CA SER A 107 -4.41 28.14 -4.11
C SER A 107 -3.11 27.38 -3.87
N ASP A 108 -2.82 27.02 -2.61
CA ASP A 108 -1.67 26.19 -2.22
C ASP A 108 -2.05 24.70 -2.13
N LEU A 109 -3.34 24.36 -2.25
CA LEU A 109 -3.84 23.01 -2.05
C LEU A 109 -3.80 22.18 -3.34
N VAL A 110 -3.15 21.02 -3.24
CA VAL A 110 -3.21 19.95 -4.25
C VAL A 110 -3.76 18.70 -3.58
N VAL A 111 -4.75 18.06 -4.21
CA VAL A 111 -5.28 16.77 -3.76
C VAL A 111 -4.86 15.68 -4.75
N ARG A 112 -4.35 14.58 -4.20
CA ARG A 112 -3.99 13.38 -4.96
C ARG A 112 -4.85 12.21 -4.50
N PHE A 113 -5.65 11.67 -5.41
CA PHE A 113 -6.32 10.38 -5.26
C PHE A 113 -5.43 9.31 -5.88
N THR A 114 -5.21 8.20 -5.19
CA THR A 114 -4.30 7.14 -5.64
C THR A 114 -4.88 5.77 -5.32
N VAL A 115 -4.87 4.90 -6.31
CA VAL A 115 -5.23 3.48 -6.21
C VAL A 115 -3.96 2.66 -6.43
N GLU A 116 -3.68 1.71 -5.55
CA GLU A 116 -2.50 0.86 -5.72
C GLU A 116 -2.59 0.04 -7.03
N ASN A 117 -1.45 -0.15 -7.69
CA ASN A 117 -1.39 -0.78 -9.01
C ASN A 117 -2.00 -2.19 -9.04
N HIS A 118 -1.80 -2.96 -7.98
CA HIS A 118 -2.32 -4.33 -7.88
C HIS A 118 -3.82 -4.39 -7.56
N ALA A 119 -4.45 -3.28 -7.16
CA ALA A 119 -5.89 -3.22 -6.95
C ALA A 119 -6.60 -3.25 -8.32
N PRO A 120 -7.66 -4.05 -8.50
CA PRO A 120 -8.31 -4.27 -9.80
C PRO A 120 -9.27 -3.13 -10.17
N PHE A 121 -8.91 -1.88 -9.87
CA PHE A 121 -9.73 -0.70 -10.15
C PHE A 121 -8.99 0.25 -11.10
N ALA A 122 -9.71 0.91 -11.99
CA ALA A 122 -9.19 2.03 -12.76
C ALA A 122 -10.11 3.24 -12.68
N VAL A 123 -9.50 4.42 -12.65
CA VAL A 123 -10.20 5.69 -12.84
C VAL A 123 -10.79 5.72 -14.26
N ASN A 124 -12.04 6.13 -14.34
CA ASN A 124 -12.80 6.25 -15.58
C ASN A 124 -13.38 7.65 -15.80
N GLY A 125 -13.50 8.45 -14.74
CA GLY A 125 -14.13 9.75 -14.81
C GLY A 125 -13.91 10.55 -13.53
N LEU A 126 -14.18 11.85 -13.61
CA LEU A 126 -14.04 12.78 -12.51
C LEU A 126 -15.16 13.82 -12.58
N ARG A 127 -15.86 14.01 -11.45
CA ARG A 127 -16.90 15.03 -11.29
C ARG A 127 -16.54 16.05 -10.23
N GLY A 128 -16.85 17.31 -10.52
CA GLY A 128 -16.71 18.41 -9.60
C GLY A 128 -17.90 18.55 -8.64
N PRO A 129 -17.88 19.57 -7.76
CA PRO A 129 -18.88 19.76 -6.71
C PRO A 129 -20.32 19.98 -7.20
N SER A 130 -20.52 20.45 -8.44
CA SER A 130 -21.85 20.63 -9.01
C SER A 130 -22.36 19.41 -9.80
N GLY A 131 -21.56 18.33 -9.85
CA GLY A 131 -21.85 17.08 -10.56
C GLY A 131 -21.43 17.07 -12.04
N GLU A 132 -20.85 18.17 -12.51
CA GLU A 132 -20.29 18.34 -13.84
C GLU A 132 -19.08 17.42 -14.07
N SER A 133 -18.90 16.93 -15.30
CA SER A 133 -17.66 16.25 -15.69
C SER A 133 -16.54 17.26 -15.78
N LEU A 134 -15.40 16.96 -15.16
CA LEU A 134 -14.17 17.76 -15.28
C LEU A 134 -13.26 17.28 -16.42
N LEU A 135 -13.68 16.27 -17.16
CA LEU A 135 -12.96 15.73 -18.33
C LEU A 135 -13.80 15.95 -19.59
N GLY A 136 -13.14 16.23 -20.72
CA GLY A 136 -13.76 16.34 -22.05
C GLY A 136 -13.86 17.79 -22.57
N SER A 137 -14.91 18.09 -23.34
CA SER A 137 -14.99 19.31 -24.18
C SER A 137 -15.07 20.66 -23.43
N SER A 138 -15.36 20.65 -22.13
CA SER A 138 -15.29 21.82 -21.24
C SER A 138 -14.32 21.59 -20.09
N GLU A 139 -13.21 20.88 -20.37
CA GLU A 139 -12.16 20.61 -19.40
C GLU A 139 -11.52 21.89 -18.86
N PRO A 140 -11.15 21.91 -17.56
CA PRO A 140 -10.45 23.04 -16.96
C PRO A 140 -9.04 23.18 -17.55
N SER A 141 -8.29 24.18 -17.07
CA SER A 141 -6.86 24.35 -17.41
C SER A 141 -6.11 23.01 -17.32
N PRO A 142 -5.14 22.71 -18.21
CA PRO A 142 -4.30 21.51 -18.09
C PRO A 142 -3.52 21.45 -16.77
N ASP A 143 -3.35 22.59 -16.08
CA ASP A 143 -2.73 22.66 -14.75
C ASP A 143 -3.70 22.35 -13.60
N ALA A 144 -5.00 22.23 -13.88
CA ALA A 144 -6.05 22.04 -12.89
C ALA A 144 -6.28 20.56 -12.53
N VAL A 145 -6.23 19.68 -13.54
CA VAL A 145 -6.53 18.25 -13.41
C VAL A 145 -5.46 17.46 -14.15
N LYS A 146 -4.93 16.42 -13.51
CA LYS A 146 -4.15 15.37 -14.18
C LYS A 146 -4.70 14.01 -13.83
N ILE A 147 -4.75 13.11 -14.80
CA ILE A 147 -5.40 11.82 -14.60
C ILE A 147 -4.69 10.67 -15.30
N ASP A 148 -4.69 9.51 -14.65
CA ASP A 148 -4.35 8.22 -15.24
C ASP A 148 -5.26 7.13 -14.65
N TYR A 149 -5.06 5.86 -15.02
CA TYR A 149 -5.88 4.76 -14.50
C TYR A 149 -5.83 4.58 -12.97
N LYS A 150 -4.82 5.08 -12.29
CA LYS A 150 -4.56 4.88 -10.86
C LYS A 150 -4.52 6.18 -10.07
N HIS A 151 -4.40 7.33 -10.72
CA HIS A 151 -4.18 8.61 -10.08
C HIS A 151 -5.10 9.71 -10.61
N VAL A 152 -5.52 10.59 -9.71
CA VAL A 152 -6.09 11.89 -10.03
C VAL A 152 -5.36 12.94 -9.21
N GLU A 153 -4.86 13.99 -9.85
CA GLU A 153 -4.29 15.19 -9.21
C GLU A 153 -5.20 16.39 -9.50
N LEU A 154 -5.59 17.10 -8.44
CA LEU A 154 -6.45 18.29 -8.50
C LEU A 154 -5.72 19.49 -7.90
N ASN A 155 -5.65 20.59 -8.64
CA ASN A 155 -5.03 21.84 -8.21
C ASN A 155 -6.07 22.92 -7.93
N PHE A 156 -6.24 23.26 -6.66
CA PHE A 156 -7.30 24.17 -6.17
C PHE A 156 -7.00 25.65 -6.38
N ARG A 157 -5.87 25.99 -7.02
CA ARG A 157 -5.68 27.29 -7.65
C ARG A 157 -6.70 27.54 -8.77
N TYR A 158 -7.16 26.49 -9.44
CA TYR A 158 -8.05 26.57 -10.61
C TYR A 158 -9.45 26.01 -10.34
N LEU A 159 -9.65 25.34 -9.21
CA LEU A 159 -10.85 24.59 -8.88
C LEU A 159 -11.53 25.14 -7.62
N ASP A 160 -12.82 24.83 -7.48
CA ASP A 160 -13.60 25.20 -6.30
C ASP A 160 -13.60 24.11 -5.24
N LEU A 161 -13.70 24.51 -3.98
CA LEU A 161 -13.79 23.58 -2.85
C LEU A 161 -15.17 22.88 -2.85
N GLY A 162 -15.24 21.69 -2.26
CA GLY A 162 -16.47 20.90 -2.20
C GLY A 162 -16.22 19.41 -2.33
N THR A 163 -17.26 18.67 -2.72
CA THR A 163 -17.22 17.21 -2.85
C THR A 163 -16.90 16.80 -4.28
N TYR A 164 -15.79 16.10 -4.47
CA TYR A 164 -15.41 15.53 -5.75
C TYR A 164 -15.78 14.05 -5.79
N THR A 165 -16.06 13.54 -6.99
CA THR A 165 -16.36 12.12 -7.19
C THR A 165 -15.51 11.56 -8.30
N VAL A 166 -14.77 10.50 -7.99
CA VAL A 166 -13.98 9.71 -8.94
C VAL A 166 -14.81 8.51 -9.37
N GLU A 167 -15.01 8.36 -10.67
CA GLU A 167 -15.70 7.19 -11.23
C GLU A 167 -14.69 6.06 -11.41
N LEU A 168 -15.02 4.87 -10.92
CA LEU A 168 -14.13 3.71 -10.95
C LEU A 168 -14.76 2.54 -11.73
N LYS A 169 -13.95 1.90 -12.56
CA LYS A 169 -14.23 0.59 -13.15
C LYS A 169 -13.46 -0.49 -12.40
N GLN A 170 -14.04 -1.67 -12.25
CA GLN A 170 -13.38 -2.83 -11.65
C GLN A 170 -13.13 -3.92 -12.71
N GLY A 171 -11.98 -4.59 -12.63
CA GLY A 171 -11.62 -5.67 -13.56
C GLY A 171 -10.16 -6.09 -13.48
N SER A 172 -9.87 -7.33 -13.87
CA SER A 172 -8.50 -7.87 -13.91
C SER A 172 -7.59 -7.11 -14.87
N ASP A 173 -8.15 -6.54 -15.94
CA ASP A 173 -7.41 -5.77 -16.94
C ASP A 173 -6.85 -4.45 -16.37
N TYR A 174 -7.35 -4.00 -15.22
CA TYR A 174 -6.85 -2.81 -14.54
C TYR A 174 -5.76 -3.12 -13.51
N ILE A 175 -5.38 -4.37 -13.31
CA ILE A 175 -4.21 -4.71 -12.51
C ILE A 175 -2.96 -4.29 -13.29
N LEU A 176 -2.14 -3.46 -12.66
CA LEU A 176 -0.87 -2.96 -13.18
C LEU A 176 0.30 -3.49 -12.34
N PRO A 177 1.48 -3.69 -12.95
CA PRO A 177 2.68 -4.03 -12.20
C PRO A 177 3.15 -2.84 -11.35
N SER A 178 3.80 -3.11 -10.22
CA SER A 178 4.44 -2.08 -9.39
C SER A 178 5.92 -1.86 -9.73
N SER A 179 6.46 -2.69 -10.63
CA SER A 179 7.80 -2.56 -11.19
C SER A 179 7.75 -2.91 -12.68
N PHE A 180 8.17 -2.01 -13.56
CA PHE A 180 8.02 -2.22 -15.00
C PHE A 180 9.01 -1.42 -15.83
N LEU A 181 9.23 -1.89 -17.06
CA LEU A 181 9.85 -1.11 -18.12
C LEU A 181 8.77 -0.32 -18.86
N VAL A 182 9.07 0.93 -19.19
CA VAL A 182 8.30 1.77 -20.10
C VAL A 182 9.05 1.84 -21.43
N TYR A 183 8.33 1.63 -22.52
CA TYR A 183 8.84 1.70 -23.88
C TYR A 183 8.02 2.71 -24.69
N GLN A 184 8.71 3.68 -25.27
CA GLN A 184 8.11 4.70 -26.13
C GLN A 184 8.78 4.63 -27.50
N PRO A 185 8.05 4.22 -28.56
CA PRO A 185 8.55 4.23 -29.93
C PRO A 185 8.67 5.66 -30.47
N PRO A 186 9.33 5.84 -31.63
CA PRO A 186 9.30 7.10 -32.36
C PRO A 186 7.87 7.58 -32.63
N PHE A 187 7.70 8.90 -32.69
CA PHE A 187 6.42 9.51 -33.02
C PHE A 187 5.98 9.18 -34.44
N LYS A 188 4.68 9.03 -34.61
CA LYS A 188 3.99 8.99 -35.89
C LYS A 188 3.41 10.37 -36.16
N GLU A 189 3.46 10.80 -37.41
CA GLU A 189 2.94 12.08 -37.86
C GLU A 189 1.79 11.88 -38.85
N ASP A 190 0.78 12.75 -38.77
CA ASP A 190 -0.39 12.75 -39.63
C ASP A 190 -1.06 14.14 -39.61
N THR A 191 -2.09 14.33 -40.42
CA THR A 191 -2.86 15.59 -40.45
C THR A 191 -4.37 15.35 -40.46
N VAL A 192 -5.11 16.28 -39.86
CA VAL A 192 -6.58 16.30 -39.88
C VAL A 192 -7.04 17.60 -40.54
N ALA A 193 -7.73 17.47 -41.67
CA ALA A 193 -8.24 18.60 -42.43
C ALA A 193 -9.37 19.33 -41.67
N PRO A 194 -9.65 20.60 -42.00
CA PRO A 194 -10.75 21.36 -41.40
C PRO A 194 -12.09 20.63 -41.45
N GLY A 195 -12.79 20.57 -40.32
CA GLY A 195 -14.12 19.95 -40.19
C GLY A 195 -14.12 18.41 -40.22
N GLN A 196 -12.95 17.77 -40.27
CA GLN A 196 -12.82 16.30 -40.29
C GLN A 196 -12.55 15.75 -38.89
N ALA A 197 -12.85 14.46 -38.72
CA ALA A 197 -12.45 13.66 -37.58
C ALA A 197 -11.65 12.45 -38.06
N LYS A 198 -10.59 12.08 -37.35
CA LYS A 198 -9.77 10.90 -37.65
C LYS A 198 -9.49 10.10 -36.40
N ARG A 199 -9.72 8.79 -36.47
CA ARG A 199 -9.51 7.84 -35.38
C ARG A 199 -8.21 7.06 -35.56
N TYR A 200 -7.50 6.89 -34.46
CA TYR A 200 -6.20 6.25 -34.37
C TYR A 200 -6.27 5.08 -33.40
N GLY A 201 -5.70 3.93 -33.80
CA GLY A 201 -5.52 2.79 -32.90
C GLY A 201 -4.23 2.93 -32.10
N VAL A 202 -4.28 2.58 -30.82
CA VAL A 202 -3.10 2.42 -29.98
C VAL A 202 -2.37 1.15 -30.43
N GLY A 203 -1.05 1.26 -30.59
CA GLY A 203 -0.23 0.17 -31.12
C GLY A 203 -0.25 -1.06 -30.20
N GLN A 204 0.01 -2.23 -30.78
CA GLN A 204 0.19 -3.48 -30.04
C GLN A 204 1.62 -3.98 -30.20
N MET A 205 2.17 -4.58 -29.14
CA MET A 205 3.52 -5.14 -29.13
C MET A 205 3.54 -6.40 -28.27
N GLY A 206 3.99 -7.53 -28.83
CA GLY A 206 3.94 -8.83 -28.17
C GLY A 206 4.71 -8.83 -26.83
N GLY A 207 4.06 -9.28 -25.76
CA GLY A 207 4.65 -9.29 -24.41
C GLY A 207 4.67 -7.93 -23.70
N TRP A 208 4.08 -6.90 -24.29
CA TRP A 208 3.94 -5.57 -23.71
C TRP A 208 2.47 -5.14 -23.67
N LYS A 209 2.10 -4.40 -22.63
CA LYS A 209 0.77 -3.80 -22.48
C LYS A 209 0.81 -2.37 -23.00
N GLY A 210 -0.01 -2.06 -24.01
CA GLY A 210 -0.23 -0.69 -24.46
C GLY A 210 -1.09 0.04 -23.43
N MET A 211 -0.60 1.14 -22.88
CA MET A 211 -1.32 1.94 -21.88
C MET A 211 -2.19 3.01 -22.51
N GLY A 212 -1.82 3.46 -23.70
CA GLY A 212 -2.41 4.63 -24.34
C GLY A 212 -1.45 5.31 -25.30
N ALA A 213 -1.74 6.55 -25.65
CA ALA A 213 -0.91 7.38 -26.50
C ALA A 213 -0.70 8.78 -25.92
N VAL A 214 0.51 9.30 -26.10
CA VAL A 214 0.77 10.74 -25.99
C VAL A 214 0.45 11.34 -27.35
N VAL A 215 -0.43 12.35 -27.38
CA VAL A 215 -0.94 13.00 -28.59
C VAL A 215 -0.65 14.48 -28.54
N ILE A 216 0.07 15.00 -29.52
CA ILE A 216 0.43 16.40 -29.66
C ILE A 216 -0.22 16.93 -30.94
N LEU A 217 -1.01 17.98 -30.79
CA LEU A 217 -1.75 18.63 -31.86
C LEU A 217 -1.18 20.03 -32.04
N TYR A 218 -0.80 20.39 -33.26
CA TYR A 218 -0.28 21.73 -33.52
C TYR A 218 -0.70 22.28 -34.88
N SER A 219 -0.87 23.60 -34.94
CA SER A 219 -1.15 24.33 -36.17
C SER A 219 -0.41 25.67 -36.14
N ILE A 220 0.17 26.04 -37.28
CA ILE A 220 0.75 27.36 -37.51
C ILE A 220 0.03 27.94 -38.72
N SER A 221 -0.63 29.07 -38.55
CA SER A 221 -1.41 29.69 -39.62
C SER A 221 -1.31 31.22 -39.59
N PRO A 222 -1.40 31.92 -40.73
CA PRO A 222 -1.47 33.37 -40.75
C PRO A 222 -2.61 33.87 -39.88
N LEU A 223 -2.37 34.93 -39.12
CA LEU A 223 -3.41 35.58 -38.34
C LEU A 223 -4.50 36.09 -39.29
N SER A 224 -5.68 35.48 -39.21
CA SER A 224 -6.85 35.90 -39.96
C SER A 224 -8.03 36.13 -39.03
N GLY A 225 -8.91 37.06 -39.38
CA GLY A 225 -10.16 37.30 -38.64
C GLY A 225 -11.15 36.12 -38.69
N ARG A 226 -10.78 35.01 -39.33
CA ARG A 226 -11.58 33.78 -39.49
C ARG A 226 -11.08 32.63 -38.60
N GLY A 227 -10.00 32.79 -37.85
CA GLY A 227 -9.37 31.76 -37.01
C GLY A 227 -10.14 31.40 -35.74
N SER A 228 -11.45 31.19 -35.84
CA SER A 228 -12.29 30.64 -34.76
C SER A 228 -12.46 29.14 -34.99
N GLY A 229 -12.18 28.36 -33.96
CA GLY A 229 -12.29 26.90 -33.95
C GLY A 229 -11.32 26.31 -32.92
N ASP A 230 -11.62 25.12 -32.45
CA ASP A 230 -10.80 24.38 -31.49
C ASP A 230 -10.57 22.95 -32.00
N VAL A 231 -9.71 22.20 -31.31
CA VAL A 231 -9.51 20.78 -31.58
C VAL A 231 -9.89 20.01 -30.33
N GLU A 232 -10.63 18.93 -30.53
CA GLU A 232 -11.06 18.00 -29.48
C GLU A 232 -10.39 16.65 -29.68
N VAL A 233 -10.00 16.01 -28.56
CA VAL A 233 -9.55 14.63 -28.52
C VAL A 233 -10.54 13.81 -27.72
N ALA A 234 -11.09 12.76 -28.34
CA ALA A 234 -11.94 11.79 -27.68
C ALA A 234 -11.18 10.46 -27.50
N GLY A 235 -11.46 9.77 -26.39
CA GLY A 235 -10.85 8.49 -26.04
C GLY A 235 -11.59 7.86 -24.86
N GLU A 236 -11.07 6.77 -24.33
CA GLU A 236 -11.66 6.10 -23.16
C GLU A 236 -11.44 6.91 -21.88
N LEU A 237 -10.22 7.41 -21.68
CA LEU A 237 -9.85 8.36 -20.64
C LEU A 237 -8.82 9.32 -21.22
N VAL A 238 -9.08 10.62 -21.15
CA VAL A 238 -8.23 11.65 -21.77
C VAL A 238 -7.78 12.63 -20.71
N ASP A 239 -6.47 12.84 -20.64
CA ASP A 239 -5.82 13.85 -19.81
C ASP A 239 -5.37 15.00 -20.69
N PHE A 240 -5.83 16.22 -20.40
CA PHE A 240 -5.41 17.42 -21.12
C PHE A 240 -4.13 17.96 -20.48
N ALA A 241 -2.99 17.61 -21.09
CA ALA A 241 -1.69 17.78 -20.45
C ALA A 241 -1.02 19.13 -20.76
N TYR A 242 -1.39 19.80 -21.86
CA TYR A 242 -0.73 21.04 -22.26
C TYR A 242 -1.57 21.89 -23.22
N PHE A 243 -1.45 23.21 -23.07
CA PHE A 243 -2.02 24.18 -24.00
C PHE A 243 -1.12 25.40 -24.19
N ARG A 244 -0.94 25.81 -25.44
CA ARG A 244 -0.35 27.10 -25.80
C ARG A 244 -1.03 27.68 -27.03
N ASN A 245 -1.39 28.96 -26.97
CA ASN A 245 -1.91 29.72 -28.09
C ASN A 245 -1.26 31.10 -28.09
N GLU A 246 -0.37 31.33 -29.05
CA GLU A 246 0.53 32.50 -29.06
C GLU A 246 0.52 33.18 -30.44
N LEU A 247 0.66 34.50 -30.44
CA LEU A 247 0.87 35.28 -31.66
C LEU A 247 2.37 35.47 -31.90
N VAL A 248 2.85 34.97 -33.03
CA VAL A 248 4.24 35.13 -33.47
C VAL A 248 4.28 36.19 -34.56
N THR A 249 5.01 37.28 -34.33
CA THR A 249 5.21 38.35 -35.32
C THR A 249 6.63 38.30 -35.86
N ILE A 250 6.78 38.01 -37.16
CA ILE A 250 8.05 38.08 -37.87
C ILE A 250 8.20 39.47 -38.47
N LYS A 251 9.30 40.15 -38.14
CA LYS A 251 9.64 41.50 -38.64
C LYS A 251 10.96 41.47 -39.39
N ALA A 252 11.03 42.21 -40.49
CA ALA A 252 12.29 42.47 -41.18
C ALA A 252 12.95 43.76 -40.66
N ALA A 253 14.23 43.96 -41.01
CA ALA A 253 14.98 45.18 -40.66
C ALA A 253 14.41 46.45 -41.32
N SER A 254 13.60 46.30 -42.38
CA SER A 254 12.94 47.40 -43.07
C SER A 254 11.51 47.05 -43.44
N PHE A 255 10.72 48.06 -43.77
CA PHE A 255 9.34 47.91 -44.24
C PHE A 255 9.22 47.34 -45.66
N LEU A 256 10.34 46.94 -46.30
CA LEU A 256 10.31 46.26 -47.60
C LEU A 256 9.63 44.89 -47.51
N ILE A 257 9.70 44.24 -46.35
CA ILE A 257 8.96 43.02 -46.05
C ILE A 257 7.98 43.36 -44.92
N PRO A 258 6.65 43.33 -45.16
CA PRO A 258 5.67 43.61 -44.13
C PRO A 258 5.75 42.57 -43.01
N SER A 259 5.31 42.96 -41.81
CA SER A 259 5.26 42.04 -40.68
C SER A 259 4.31 40.87 -40.97
N ILE A 260 4.79 39.65 -40.78
CA ILE A 260 3.99 38.44 -40.90
C ILE A 260 3.55 38.05 -39.49
N ASN A 261 2.23 38.04 -39.27
CA ASN A 261 1.65 37.60 -38.02
C ASN A 261 1.14 36.18 -38.18
N LEU A 262 1.65 35.27 -37.36
CA LEU A 262 1.26 33.86 -37.32
C LEU A 262 0.62 33.57 -35.98
N ARG A 263 -0.36 32.68 -35.96
CA ARG A 263 -0.87 32.08 -34.73
C ARG A 263 -0.26 30.69 -34.58
N LEU A 264 0.45 30.49 -33.48
CA LEU A 264 0.94 29.19 -33.02
C LEU A 264 -0.08 28.62 -32.05
N TYR A 265 -0.60 27.44 -32.36
CA TYR A 265 -1.55 26.72 -31.52
C TYR A 265 -0.99 25.32 -31.25
N ILE A 266 -0.90 24.94 -29.97
CA ILE A 266 -0.43 23.63 -29.52
C ILE A 266 -1.34 23.13 -28.40
N LYS A 267 -1.81 21.88 -28.51
CA LYS A 267 -2.41 21.13 -27.42
C LYS A 267 -1.71 19.77 -27.28
N ALA A 268 -1.53 19.28 -26.07
CA ALA A 268 -1.08 17.92 -25.84
C ALA A 268 -2.03 17.18 -24.89
N TYR A 269 -2.19 15.90 -25.15
CA TYR A 269 -3.08 15.00 -24.44
C TYR A 269 -2.36 13.70 -24.11
N ILE A 270 -2.68 13.10 -22.98
CA ILE A 270 -2.35 11.70 -22.69
C ILE A 270 -3.67 10.93 -22.72
N VAL A 271 -3.81 10.06 -23.71
CA VAL A 271 -5.04 9.27 -23.89
C VAL A 271 -4.77 7.85 -23.44
N TYR A 272 -5.51 7.38 -22.45
CA TYR A 272 -5.48 5.99 -22.00
C TYR A 272 -6.57 5.19 -22.70
N GLY A 273 -6.24 3.95 -23.08
CA GLY A 273 -7.15 3.04 -23.77
C GLY A 273 -6.57 2.50 -25.07
N THR A 274 -7.46 2.00 -25.93
CA THR A 274 -7.09 1.29 -27.16
C THR A 274 -7.17 2.14 -28.42
N TRP A 275 -7.72 3.35 -28.33
CA TRP A 275 -7.88 4.27 -29.45
C TRP A 275 -8.02 5.72 -28.97
N PHE A 276 -7.82 6.65 -29.90
CA PHE A 276 -8.22 8.05 -29.73
C PHE A 276 -8.74 8.62 -31.05
N GLU A 277 -9.57 9.65 -31.00
CA GLU A 277 -10.10 10.36 -32.17
C GLU A 277 -9.81 11.85 -32.05
N VAL A 278 -9.26 12.44 -33.11
CA VAL A 278 -9.00 13.88 -33.20
C VAL A 278 -10.08 14.50 -34.08
N ARG A 279 -10.77 15.51 -33.56
CA ARG A 279 -11.81 16.26 -34.27
C ARG A 279 -11.35 17.69 -34.48
N ASN A 280 -11.18 18.08 -35.74
CA ASN A 280 -10.69 19.40 -36.09
C ASN A 280 -11.85 20.36 -36.42
N TYR A 281 -12.21 21.23 -35.47
CA TYR A 281 -13.18 22.29 -35.70
C TYR A 281 -12.53 23.61 -36.14
N MET A 282 -11.22 23.63 -36.33
CA MET A 282 -10.51 24.77 -36.91
C MET A 282 -10.75 24.86 -38.41
N LYS A 283 -10.53 26.06 -38.95
CA LYS A 283 -10.56 26.31 -40.40
C LYS A 283 -9.23 26.02 -41.10
N SER A 284 -8.20 25.66 -40.34
CA SER A 284 -6.88 25.26 -40.82
C SER A 284 -6.64 23.79 -40.52
N THR A 285 -5.76 23.16 -41.30
CA THR A 285 -5.28 21.81 -41.01
C THR A 285 -4.55 21.78 -39.67
N VAL A 286 -4.75 20.70 -38.93
CA VAL A 286 -4.06 20.42 -37.67
C VAL A 286 -3.12 19.24 -37.91
N ASN A 287 -1.85 19.41 -37.52
CA ASN A 287 -0.89 18.32 -37.51
C ASN A 287 -1.07 17.51 -36.22
N VAL A 288 -0.99 16.19 -36.35
CA VAL A 288 -1.10 15.23 -35.27
C VAL A 288 0.24 14.51 -35.17
N MET A 289 0.85 14.57 -34.01
CA MET A 289 2.06 13.82 -33.68
C MET A 289 1.74 12.95 -32.47
N TYR A 290 1.88 11.63 -32.59
CA TYR A 290 1.49 10.72 -31.50
C TYR A 290 2.41 9.51 -31.37
N THR A 291 2.52 8.98 -30.15
CA THR A 291 3.27 7.76 -29.87
C THR A 291 2.56 6.93 -28.80
N THR A 292 2.60 5.62 -28.96
CA THR A 292 2.01 4.68 -28.00
C THR A 292 2.96 4.45 -26.82
N VAL A 293 2.46 4.51 -25.60
CA VAL A 293 3.25 4.14 -24.42
C VAL A 293 2.98 2.67 -24.08
N PHE A 294 4.04 1.88 -24.02
CA PHE A 294 3.98 0.47 -23.65
C PHE A 294 4.64 0.23 -22.29
N ILE A 295 4.09 -0.69 -21.51
CA ILE A 295 4.73 -1.18 -20.28
C ILE A 295 4.89 -2.70 -20.29
N LYS A 296 5.91 -3.18 -19.60
CA LYS A 296 6.16 -4.61 -19.36
C LYS A 296 6.59 -4.81 -17.92
N GLU A 297 5.88 -5.66 -17.17
CA GLU A 297 6.29 -6.04 -15.82
C GLU A 297 7.74 -6.54 -15.84
N SER A 298 8.57 -5.97 -14.97
CA SER A 298 10.00 -6.22 -14.95
C SER A 298 10.55 -5.86 -13.58
N GLY A 299 11.70 -6.43 -13.25
CA GLY A 299 12.33 -6.24 -11.96
C GLY A 299 11.99 -7.36 -10.96
N GLU A 300 12.98 -7.75 -10.19
CA GLU A 300 12.88 -8.76 -9.15
C GLU A 300 12.84 -8.08 -7.78
N TRP A 301 11.72 -8.24 -7.07
CA TRP A 301 11.55 -7.73 -5.72
C TRP A 301 12.37 -8.52 -4.71
N GLN A 302 13.10 -7.80 -3.87
CA GLN A 302 13.96 -8.32 -2.82
C GLN A 302 13.73 -7.52 -1.52
N PRO A 303 14.07 -8.05 -0.34
CA PRO A 303 13.89 -7.32 0.93
C PRO A 303 14.58 -5.96 0.99
N ALA A 304 15.62 -5.73 0.18
CA ALA A 304 16.34 -4.46 0.12
C ALA A 304 15.89 -3.51 -1.01
N GLY A 305 14.99 -3.95 -1.91
CA GLY A 305 14.63 -3.17 -3.09
C GLY A 305 14.21 -3.98 -4.31
N VAL A 306 14.38 -3.41 -5.50
CA VAL A 306 14.04 -4.04 -6.80
C VAL A 306 15.25 -4.08 -7.71
N ARG A 307 15.57 -5.27 -8.24
CA ARG A 307 16.65 -5.47 -9.20
C ARG A 307 16.11 -5.56 -10.63
N PHE A 308 16.50 -4.63 -11.50
CA PHE A 308 16.20 -4.70 -12.93
C PHE A 308 17.38 -5.22 -13.72
N THR A 309 17.10 -5.92 -14.83
CA THR A 309 18.09 -6.21 -15.87
C THR A 309 17.54 -5.66 -17.18
N VAL A 310 18.10 -4.55 -17.63
CA VAL A 310 17.73 -3.90 -18.90
C VAL A 310 18.60 -4.50 -20.00
N ARG A 311 17.99 -5.15 -20.98
CA ARG A 311 18.71 -5.73 -22.13
C ARG A 311 18.55 -4.83 -23.35
N ASP A 312 19.56 -4.80 -24.21
CA ASP A 312 19.48 -4.07 -25.48
C ASP A 312 18.26 -4.50 -26.31
N SER A 313 17.98 -5.81 -26.35
CA SER A 313 16.81 -6.37 -27.04
C SER A 313 15.46 -5.83 -26.54
N ASP A 314 15.40 -5.30 -25.31
CA ASP A 314 14.17 -4.74 -24.75
C ASP A 314 13.93 -3.29 -25.19
N ILE A 315 14.98 -2.55 -25.55
CA ILE A 315 14.93 -1.08 -25.68
C ILE A 315 15.52 -0.54 -26.99
N LYS A 316 16.26 -1.32 -27.78
CA LYS A 316 17.03 -0.84 -28.94
C LYS A 316 16.24 0.02 -29.92
N ASP A 317 14.99 -0.34 -30.20
CA ASP A 317 14.11 0.30 -31.18
C ASP A 317 13.22 1.40 -30.56
N ALA A 318 13.31 1.62 -29.24
CA ALA A 318 12.60 2.69 -28.57
C ALA A 318 13.19 4.05 -28.97
N MET A 319 12.38 5.09 -28.99
CA MET A 319 12.89 6.46 -28.93
C MET A 319 13.33 6.77 -27.49
N ALA A 320 12.53 6.36 -26.50
CA ALA A 320 12.86 6.48 -25.10
C ALA A 320 12.40 5.25 -24.33
N ALA A 321 13.14 4.88 -23.28
CA ALA A 321 12.76 3.80 -22.40
C ALA A 321 13.15 4.11 -20.96
N TYR A 322 12.38 3.57 -20.02
CA TYR A 322 12.51 3.90 -18.60
C TYR A 322 12.29 2.65 -17.74
N ILE A 323 12.91 2.63 -16.57
CA ILE A 323 12.48 1.76 -15.47
C ILE A 323 11.58 2.58 -14.54
N ALA A 324 10.51 1.96 -14.05
CA ALA A 324 9.60 2.55 -13.08
C ALA A 324 9.39 1.57 -11.91
N VAL A 325 9.42 2.10 -10.68
CA VAL A 325 9.07 1.38 -9.46
C VAL A 325 8.12 2.25 -8.64
N GLN A 326 7.03 1.65 -8.19
CA GLN A 326 6.05 2.28 -7.33
C GLN A 326 5.86 1.39 -6.09
N ALA A 327 6.27 1.91 -4.94
CA ALA A 327 6.14 1.26 -3.65
C ALA A 327 4.86 1.72 -2.93
N PRO A 328 4.21 0.83 -2.15
CA PRO A 328 3.14 1.17 -1.24
C PRO A 328 3.55 2.21 -0.18
N SER A 329 2.58 2.72 0.57
CA SER A 329 2.77 3.74 1.63
C SER A 329 3.81 3.37 2.72
N TYR A 330 4.10 2.08 2.88
CA TYR A 330 5.06 1.56 3.85
C TYR A 330 6.46 1.27 3.25
N GLY A 331 6.68 1.51 1.95
CA GLY A 331 7.97 1.40 1.29
C GLY A 331 8.52 2.78 0.89
N GLY A 332 9.74 3.09 1.31
CA GLY A 332 10.44 4.33 0.99
C GLY A 332 11.56 4.10 -0.04
N VAL A 333 11.48 4.68 -1.23
CA VAL A 333 12.57 4.63 -2.22
C VAL A 333 13.71 5.54 -1.78
N VAL A 334 14.89 4.96 -1.62
CA VAL A 334 16.05 5.66 -1.06
C VAL A 334 17.04 6.08 -2.16
N SER A 335 17.34 5.18 -3.10
CA SER A 335 18.29 5.45 -4.16
C SER A 335 18.13 4.48 -5.33
N VAL A 336 18.67 4.86 -6.49
CA VAL A 336 18.77 3.96 -7.66
C VAL A 336 20.23 3.84 -8.07
N LYS A 337 20.78 2.62 -8.00
CA LYS A 337 22.11 2.29 -8.49
C LYS A 337 22.05 1.93 -9.98
N THR A 338 22.87 2.57 -10.79
CA THR A 338 22.97 2.33 -12.25
C THR A 338 24.01 1.25 -12.57
N PRO A 339 23.99 0.68 -13.79
CA PRO A 339 25.03 -0.23 -14.29
C PRO A 339 26.45 0.35 -14.26
N SER A 340 26.60 1.64 -14.57
CA SER A 340 27.88 2.38 -14.45
C SER A 340 28.34 2.60 -13.01
N GLY A 341 27.52 2.25 -12.01
CA GLY A 341 27.83 2.40 -10.59
C GLY A 341 27.43 3.74 -9.97
N ALA A 342 26.82 4.65 -10.75
CA ALA A 342 26.28 5.89 -10.20
C ALA A 342 25.09 5.60 -9.27
N GLU A 343 24.96 6.39 -8.21
CA GLU A 343 23.85 6.29 -7.26
C GLU A 343 22.97 7.54 -7.34
N LEU A 344 21.79 7.38 -7.93
CA LEU A 344 20.82 8.44 -8.21
C LEU A 344 19.90 8.74 -7.02
N GLY A 345 20.38 8.61 -5.78
CA GLY A 345 19.57 8.81 -4.56
C GLY A 345 19.56 10.24 -4.03
N ALA A 346 20.63 11.00 -4.29
CA ALA A 346 20.75 12.39 -3.87
C ALA A 346 19.95 13.35 -4.77
N THR A 347 19.49 12.89 -5.93
CA THR A 347 18.73 13.69 -6.89
C THR A 347 17.25 13.33 -6.84
N GLN A 348 16.39 14.27 -6.45
CA GLN A 348 14.94 14.02 -6.41
C GLN A 348 14.31 14.08 -7.80
N GLU A 349 14.69 15.06 -8.60
CA GLU A 349 14.20 15.26 -9.97
C GLU A 349 15.29 16.01 -10.76
N GLY A 350 15.55 15.63 -12.01
CA GLY A 350 16.49 16.35 -12.86
C GLY A 350 16.75 15.74 -14.22
N LEU A 351 17.12 16.60 -15.16
CA LEU A 351 17.71 16.23 -16.44
C LEU A 351 19.23 16.19 -16.27
N LEU A 352 19.79 14.99 -16.22
CA LEU A 352 21.22 14.79 -16.04
C LEU A 352 21.92 14.66 -17.39
N PRO A 353 23.07 15.32 -17.62
CA PRO A 353 23.87 15.10 -18.82
C PRO A 353 24.22 13.61 -18.98
N TRP A 354 24.00 13.07 -20.17
CA TRP A 354 24.19 11.66 -20.44
C TRP A 354 24.64 11.42 -21.88
N GLY A 355 25.95 11.54 -22.09
CA GLY A 355 26.52 11.58 -23.45
C GLY A 355 26.11 12.89 -24.13
N ASP A 356 25.60 12.77 -25.36
CA ASP A 356 25.07 13.90 -26.14
C ASP A 356 23.58 14.19 -25.85
N GLU A 357 22.98 13.44 -24.93
CA GLU A 357 21.56 13.54 -24.55
C GLU A 357 21.40 13.90 -23.07
N TYR A 358 20.16 14.10 -22.65
CA TYR A 358 19.80 14.22 -21.23
C TYR A 358 19.06 12.98 -20.77
N ARG A 359 19.30 12.59 -19.52
CA ARG A 359 18.58 11.53 -18.83
C ARG A 359 17.59 12.14 -17.84
N ASP A 360 16.30 11.85 -18.00
CA ASP A 360 15.30 12.15 -16.98
C ASP A 360 15.38 11.15 -15.81
N VAL A 361 15.48 11.68 -14.60
CA VAL A 361 15.54 10.93 -13.35
C VAL A 361 14.59 11.57 -12.35
N ARG A 362 13.68 10.77 -11.80
CA ARG A 362 12.79 11.16 -10.70
C ARG A 362 12.82 10.09 -9.62
N VAL A 363 13.13 10.49 -8.39
CA VAL A 363 13.18 9.63 -7.21
C VAL A 363 12.45 10.32 -6.07
N PHE A 364 11.16 10.00 -5.96
CA PHE A 364 10.28 10.47 -4.89
C PHE A 364 10.31 9.51 -3.69
N MET A 365 9.52 9.81 -2.66
CA MET A 365 9.55 9.05 -1.40
C MET A 365 9.11 7.59 -1.59
N ASN A 366 8.15 7.30 -2.45
CA ASN A 366 7.62 5.96 -2.67
C ASN A 366 7.65 5.52 -4.14
N GLU A 367 8.25 6.30 -5.04
CA GLU A 367 8.32 5.94 -6.45
C GLU A 367 9.62 6.43 -7.07
N ALA A 368 10.08 5.72 -8.09
CA ALA A 368 11.22 6.12 -8.90
C ALA A 368 10.99 5.82 -10.36
N TYR A 369 11.52 6.71 -11.19
CA TYR A 369 11.49 6.67 -12.63
C TYR A 369 12.86 7.09 -13.16
N VAL A 370 13.49 6.23 -13.95
CA VAL A 370 14.83 6.48 -14.48
C VAL A 370 14.87 6.15 -15.95
N GLN A 371 15.26 7.11 -16.76
CA GLN A 371 15.46 6.91 -18.18
C GLN A 371 16.69 6.04 -18.44
N VAL A 372 16.49 4.94 -19.16
CA VAL A 372 17.52 3.97 -19.53
C VAL A 372 17.83 3.99 -21.03
N LYS A 373 17.05 4.75 -21.80
CA LYS A 373 17.32 5.10 -23.20
C LYS A 373 16.74 6.47 -23.57
N ALA A 374 17.52 7.26 -24.28
CA ALA A 374 17.15 8.52 -24.91
C ALA A 374 17.75 8.54 -26.31
N PHE A 375 16.91 8.44 -27.34
CA PHE A 375 17.31 8.44 -28.74
C PHE A 375 18.46 7.45 -29.01
N GLY A 376 19.65 7.97 -29.36
CA GLY A 376 20.86 7.20 -29.65
C GLY A 376 21.61 6.69 -28.42
N VAL A 377 21.33 7.21 -27.22
CA VAL A 377 22.06 6.87 -25.99
C VAL A 377 21.27 5.87 -25.15
N SER A 378 21.95 4.82 -24.67
CA SER A 378 21.36 3.79 -23.79
C SER A 378 22.35 3.27 -22.75
N GLU A 379 21.85 2.80 -21.62
CA GLU A 379 22.66 2.14 -20.58
C GLU A 379 21.95 0.85 -20.21
N THR A 380 22.46 -0.25 -20.75
CA THR A 380 21.96 -1.59 -20.46
C THR A 380 22.71 -2.19 -19.26
N GLY A 381 22.13 -3.23 -18.67
CA GLY A 381 22.71 -3.91 -17.51
C GLY A 381 21.80 -3.88 -16.28
N THR A 382 22.39 -4.01 -15.11
CA THR A 382 21.65 -4.15 -13.85
C THR A 382 21.45 -2.82 -13.14
N TYR A 383 20.20 -2.46 -12.91
CA TYR A 383 19.82 -1.36 -12.01
C TYR A 383 19.30 -1.93 -10.70
N PHE A 384 19.54 -1.23 -9.60
CA PHE A 384 18.99 -1.60 -8.29
C PHE A 384 18.32 -0.39 -7.63
N VAL A 385 17.00 -0.48 -7.45
CA VAL A 385 16.21 0.53 -6.73
C VAL A 385 16.15 0.11 -5.26
N ARG A 386 16.86 0.82 -4.39
CA ARG A 386 16.88 0.53 -2.94
C ARG A 386 15.59 1.05 -2.30
N ILE A 387 14.93 0.19 -1.52
CA ILE A 387 13.70 0.52 -0.79
C ILE A 387 13.89 0.15 0.68
N ASP A 388 13.59 1.10 1.56
CA ASP A 388 13.45 0.84 2.99
C ASP A 388 12.00 0.52 3.32
N TRP A 389 11.77 -0.59 4.02
CA TRP A 389 10.44 -1.13 4.28
C TRP A 389 10.10 -0.99 5.75
N LYS A 390 9.00 -0.28 6.05
CA LYS A 390 8.39 -0.34 7.36
C LYS A 390 7.73 -1.71 7.53
N PRO A 391 8.07 -2.47 8.59
CA PRO A 391 7.45 -3.78 8.81
C PRO A 391 5.96 -3.60 9.12
N ILE A 392 5.16 -4.57 8.67
CA ILE A 392 3.75 -4.69 9.00
C ILE A 392 3.62 -5.62 10.20
N THR A 393 3.05 -5.10 11.27
CA THR A 393 2.85 -5.79 12.54
C THR A 393 1.41 -6.29 12.64
N PHE A 394 1.24 -7.57 12.95
CA PHE A 394 -0.07 -8.15 13.27
C PHE A 394 -0.19 -8.32 14.78
N LYS A 395 -1.22 -7.72 15.35
CA LYS A 395 -1.61 -7.89 16.75
C LYS A 395 -2.73 -8.92 16.84
N VAL A 396 -2.40 -10.12 17.26
CA VAL A 396 -3.34 -11.25 17.37
C VAL A 396 -3.99 -11.24 18.74
N VAL A 397 -5.32 -11.15 18.77
CA VAL A 397 -6.10 -11.06 19.99
C VAL A 397 -7.27 -12.03 20.01
N ASP A 398 -7.68 -12.45 21.21
CA ASP A 398 -8.90 -13.23 21.43
C ASP A 398 -10.18 -12.38 21.30
N ASP A 399 -11.33 -13.01 21.52
CA ASP A 399 -12.65 -12.36 21.47
C ASP A 399 -12.81 -11.22 22.48
N GLY A 400 -12.07 -11.27 23.59
CA GLY A 400 -12.00 -10.24 24.62
C GLY A 400 -10.92 -9.18 24.39
N GLY A 401 -10.21 -9.21 23.25
CA GLY A 401 -9.15 -8.26 22.92
C GLY A 401 -7.83 -8.48 23.69
N LYS A 402 -7.67 -9.61 24.39
CA LYS A 402 -6.40 -9.96 25.05
C LYS A 402 -5.44 -10.58 24.04
N PRO A 403 -4.12 -10.30 24.15
CA PRO A 403 -3.11 -10.91 23.30
C PRO A 403 -3.16 -12.44 23.33
N ILE A 404 -2.89 -13.07 22.19
CA ILE A 404 -2.67 -14.52 22.10
C ILE A 404 -1.17 -14.74 21.91
N ILE A 405 -0.55 -15.45 22.85
CA ILE A 405 0.89 -15.76 22.85
C ILE A 405 1.12 -17.07 22.08
N GLY A 406 2.14 -17.13 21.23
CA GLY A 406 2.50 -18.36 20.51
C GLY A 406 1.50 -18.77 19.42
N ALA A 407 0.68 -17.85 18.93
CA ALA A 407 -0.11 -18.08 17.73
C ALA A 407 0.80 -18.10 16.50
N PHE A 408 0.66 -19.11 15.66
CA PHE A 408 1.37 -19.22 14.40
C PHE A 408 0.67 -18.36 13.35
N VAL A 409 1.31 -17.25 12.98
CA VAL A 409 0.80 -16.34 11.95
C VAL A 409 1.58 -16.59 10.67
N SER A 410 0.87 -16.89 9.60
CA SER A 410 1.44 -17.06 8.26
C SER A 410 0.90 -16.02 7.31
N VAL A 411 1.79 -15.45 6.50
CA VAL A 411 1.47 -14.57 5.39
C VAL A 411 1.78 -15.30 4.09
N THR A 412 0.81 -15.38 3.19
CA THR A 412 0.92 -16.03 1.88
C THR A 412 0.53 -15.07 0.76
N GLY A 413 1.19 -15.17 -0.38
CA GLY A 413 0.89 -14.36 -1.57
C GLY A 413 2.08 -14.41 -2.54
N PRO A 414 2.69 -13.27 -2.89
CA PRO A 414 3.86 -13.26 -3.78
C PRO A 414 5.12 -13.89 -3.16
N PHE A 415 5.17 -14.03 -1.84
CA PHE A 415 6.09 -14.86 -1.08
C PHE A 415 5.39 -15.37 0.18
N ASN A 416 5.98 -16.37 0.84
CA ASN A 416 5.44 -16.96 2.06
C ASN A 416 6.37 -16.68 3.25
N ALA A 417 5.80 -16.27 4.37
CA ALA A 417 6.52 -16.09 5.63
C ALA A 417 5.65 -16.48 6.81
N SER A 418 6.27 -16.86 7.93
CA SER A 418 5.53 -17.18 9.16
C SER A 418 6.37 -16.89 10.40
N ALA A 419 5.68 -16.61 11.50
CA ALA A 419 6.29 -16.41 12.81
C ALA A 419 5.27 -16.68 13.93
N LEU A 420 5.78 -16.95 15.13
CA LEU A 420 4.95 -17.06 16.34
C LEU A 420 4.73 -15.67 16.94
N SER A 421 3.54 -15.43 17.48
CA SER A 421 3.28 -14.21 18.24
C SER A 421 4.00 -14.19 19.59
N ASP A 422 4.49 -13.02 19.98
CA ASP A 422 5.18 -12.79 21.26
C ASP A 422 4.22 -12.65 22.46
N GLU A 423 4.75 -12.27 23.62
CA GLU A 423 3.97 -12.06 24.86
C GLU A 423 2.91 -10.95 24.74
N SER A 424 3.12 -10.00 23.82
CA SER A 424 2.17 -8.92 23.51
C SER A 424 1.22 -9.30 22.36
N GLY A 425 1.30 -10.54 21.86
CA GLY A 425 0.52 -11.03 20.74
C GLY A 425 0.92 -10.39 19.42
N LEU A 426 2.18 -9.98 19.27
CA LEU A 426 2.69 -9.31 18.08
C LEU A 426 3.53 -10.24 17.22
N THR A 427 3.46 -10.03 15.91
CA THR A 427 4.37 -10.57 14.91
C THR A 427 4.59 -9.51 13.84
N SER A 428 5.74 -9.50 13.17
CA SER A 428 6.08 -8.48 12.18
C SER A 428 6.69 -9.09 10.92
N PHE A 429 6.24 -8.62 9.75
CA PHE A 429 6.73 -9.06 8.45
C PHE A 429 7.11 -7.87 7.57
N LYS A 430 8.19 -8.01 6.78
CA LYS A 430 8.51 -7.06 5.71
C LYS A 430 7.83 -7.50 4.43
N LEU A 431 6.70 -6.89 4.08
CA LEU A 431 5.92 -7.23 2.88
C LEU A 431 6.48 -6.53 1.63
N TYR A 432 7.70 -6.90 1.23
CA TYR A 432 8.49 -6.14 0.24
C TYR A 432 8.07 -6.32 -1.23
N LYS A 433 7.04 -7.12 -1.55
CA LYS A 433 6.53 -7.29 -2.92
C LYS A 433 5.08 -6.80 -2.99
N PRO A 434 4.77 -5.66 -3.63
CA PRO A 434 3.42 -5.12 -3.66
C PRO A 434 2.43 -6.10 -4.32
N SER A 435 1.42 -6.55 -3.57
CA SER A 435 0.38 -7.46 -4.04
C SER A 435 -0.68 -7.65 -2.95
N VAL A 436 -1.69 -8.46 -3.24
CA VAL A 436 -2.65 -8.96 -2.26
C VAL A 436 -1.99 -10.07 -1.43
N TYR A 437 -2.19 -10.03 -0.11
CA TYR A 437 -1.71 -11.04 0.82
C TYR A 437 -2.86 -11.69 1.56
N THR A 438 -2.72 -12.97 1.90
CA THR A 438 -3.60 -13.67 2.84
C THR A 438 -2.83 -13.90 4.13
N VAL A 439 -3.42 -13.52 5.25
CA VAL A 439 -2.91 -13.75 6.59
C VAL A 439 -3.77 -14.82 7.25
N SER A 440 -3.14 -15.89 7.71
CA SER A 440 -3.81 -16.96 8.45
C SER A 440 -3.20 -17.07 9.83
N VAL A 441 -4.04 -17.29 10.83
CA VAL A 441 -3.63 -17.48 12.21
C VAL A 441 -4.06 -18.85 12.67
N ARG A 442 -3.09 -19.64 13.14
CA ARG A 442 -3.30 -20.93 13.78
C ARG A 442 -2.89 -20.85 15.23
N PHE A 443 -3.73 -21.33 16.13
CA PHE A 443 -3.44 -21.39 17.56
C PHE A 443 -3.71 -22.79 18.08
N LYS A 444 -2.71 -23.39 18.75
CA LYS A 444 -2.77 -24.76 19.27
C LYS A 444 -3.26 -25.79 18.24
N GLY A 445 -2.79 -25.65 16.99
CA GLY A 445 -3.12 -26.55 15.88
C GLY A 445 -4.44 -26.26 15.14
N VAL A 446 -5.21 -25.23 15.54
CA VAL A 446 -6.51 -24.90 14.96
C VAL A 446 -6.48 -23.55 14.26
N ASP A 447 -7.07 -23.45 13.06
CA ASP A 447 -7.17 -22.20 12.31
C ASP A 447 -8.24 -21.27 12.90
N VAL A 448 -7.79 -20.18 13.53
CA VAL A 448 -8.63 -19.29 14.34
C VAL A 448 -8.98 -17.98 13.64
N ALA A 449 -8.22 -17.58 12.62
CA ALA A 449 -8.53 -16.42 11.78
C ALA A 449 -7.92 -16.54 10.38
N ALA A 450 -8.58 -15.90 9.40
CA ALA A 450 -8.04 -15.65 8.08
C ALA A 450 -8.47 -14.25 7.62
N LEU A 451 -7.56 -13.49 7.04
CA LEU A 451 -7.77 -12.13 6.56
C LEU A 451 -7.10 -11.96 5.20
N GLN A 452 -7.80 -11.33 4.25
CA GLN A 452 -7.21 -10.88 3.00
C GLN A 452 -6.81 -9.41 3.12
N LEU A 453 -5.56 -9.10 2.82
CA LEU A 453 -5.00 -7.76 2.76
C LEU A 453 -4.88 -7.35 1.30
N GLY A 454 -5.71 -6.39 0.88
CA GLY A 454 -5.42 -5.59 -0.31
C GLY A 454 -4.46 -4.47 0.06
N THR A 455 -4.92 -3.23 -0.08
CA THR A 455 -4.15 -2.05 0.33
C THR A 455 -3.94 -1.99 1.85
N ILE A 456 -2.67 -1.86 2.24
CA ILE A 456 -2.26 -1.80 3.65
C ILE A 456 -2.30 -0.34 4.09
N THR A 457 -3.29 -0.01 4.91
CA THR A 457 -3.57 1.36 5.35
C THR A 457 -2.93 1.71 6.70
N ASN A 458 -2.47 0.71 7.44
CA ASN A 458 -1.82 0.86 8.74
C ASN A 458 -0.72 -0.19 8.93
N ASN A 459 0.36 0.20 9.59
CA ASN A 459 1.48 -0.67 9.88
C ASN A 459 1.19 -1.63 11.05
N THR A 460 0.13 -1.39 11.82
CA THR A 460 -0.34 -2.35 12.84
C THR A 460 -1.78 -2.76 12.55
N ILE A 461 -1.97 -4.05 12.31
CA ILE A 461 -3.26 -4.66 11.97
C ILE A 461 -3.68 -5.57 13.12
N THR A 462 -4.82 -5.27 13.74
CA THR A 462 -5.36 -6.16 14.79
C THR A 462 -6.18 -7.28 14.16
N VAL A 463 -5.78 -8.52 14.42
CA VAL A 463 -6.46 -9.72 13.94
C VAL A 463 -7.24 -10.34 15.10
N LYS A 464 -8.57 -10.16 15.07
CA LYS A 464 -9.47 -10.80 16.03
C LYS A 464 -9.59 -12.28 15.69
N CYS A 465 -9.23 -13.13 16.63
CA CYS A 465 -9.27 -14.58 16.46
C CYS A 465 -10.50 -15.17 17.13
N ARG A 466 -10.99 -16.27 16.57
CA ARG A 466 -11.99 -17.14 17.20
C ARG A 466 -11.30 -17.97 18.29
N VAL A 467 -10.84 -17.30 19.33
CA VAL A 467 -10.23 -17.86 20.54
C VAL A 467 -11.00 -17.28 21.70
N TYR A 468 -11.37 -18.12 22.64
CA TYR A 468 -12.26 -17.78 23.74
C TYR A 468 -11.57 -17.95 25.07
N ARG A 469 -11.91 -17.06 26.00
CA ARG A 469 -11.42 -17.07 27.37
C ARG A 469 -12.36 -17.90 28.22
N VAL A 470 -11.91 -19.07 28.63
CA VAL A 470 -12.69 -20.05 29.35
C VAL A 470 -12.09 -20.31 30.72
N SER A 471 -12.95 -20.44 31.72
CA SER A 471 -12.58 -21.04 33.01
C SER A 471 -13.63 -22.06 33.41
N TRP A 472 -13.24 -23.04 34.21
CA TRP A 472 -14.17 -24.06 34.70
C TRP A 472 -14.40 -23.90 36.18
N LEU A 473 -15.65 -23.92 36.61
CA LEU A 473 -16.07 -24.18 37.99
C LEU A 473 -16.35 -25.68 38.10
N VAL A 474 -15.49 -26.40 38.80
CA VAL A 474 -15.65 -27.82 39.05
C VAL A 474 -16.28 -28.04 40.41
N VAL A 475 -17.36 -28.81 40.45
CA VAL A 475 -18.10 -29.14 41.65
C VAL A 475 -18.29 -30.65 41.83
N ASP A 476 -18.55 -31.05 43.07
CA ASP A 476 -18.92 -32.41 43.44
C ASP A 476 -20.42 -32.70 43.15
N ALA A 477 -20.90 -33.88 43.55
CA ALA A 477 -22.29 -34.30 43.33
C ALA A 477 -23.31 -33.40 44.05
N TRP A 478 -22.89 -32.65 45.08
CA TRP A 478 -23.72 -31.72 45.87
C TRP A 478 -23.45 -30.25 45.55
N ASP A 479 -22.82 -29.97 44.41
CA ASP A 479 -22.53 -28.63 43.93
C ASP A 479 -21.53 -27.85 44.81
N LYS A 480 -20.74 -28.55 45.63
CA LYS A 480 -19.63 -27.96 46.38
C LYS A 480 -18.39 -27.85 45.50
N PRO A 481 -17.64 -26.73 45.53
CA PRO A 481 -16.43 -26.58 44.73
C PRO A 481 -15.34 -27.60 45.08
N LEU A 482 -14.68 -28.15 44.06
CA LEU A 482 -13.58 -29.11 44.19
C LEU A 482 -12.23 -28.47 43.83
N SER A 483 -11.30 -28.47 44.77
CA SER A 483 -9.93 -27.96 44.57
C SER A 483 -8.97 -29.05 44.07
N GLY A 484 -7.96 -28.68 43.28
CA GLY A 484 -6.96 -29.63 42.78
C GLY A 484 -7.46 -30.59 41.70
N VAL A 485 -8.60 -30.28 41.06
CA VAL A 485 -9.06 -31.02 39.88
C VAL A 485 -8.24 -30.58 38.68
N GLU A 486 -7.63 -31.54 37.98
CA GLU A 486 -6.98 -31.29 36.69
C GLU A 486 -8.05 -31.29 35.59
N VAL A 487 -8.17 -30.19 34.85
CA VAL A 487 -9.02 -30.07 33.67
C VAL A 487 -8.11 -30.00 32.43
N ALA A 488 -8.25 -30.97 31.54
CA ALA A 488 -7.52 -31.06 30.28
C ALA A 488 -8.49 -30.92 29.09
N VAL A 489 -8.17 -30.04 28.16
CA VAL A 489 -8.86 -29.90 26.87
C VAL A 489 -8.07 -30.66 25.82
N LYS A 490 -8.73 -31.57 25.08
CA LYS A 490 -8.09 -32.47 24.12
C LYS A 490 -8.71 -32.40 22.74
N ASN A 491 -7.86 -32.48 21.72
CA ASN A 491 -8.25 -32.69 20.32
C ASN A 491 -7.66 -34.03 19.85
N GLY A 492 -8.49 -35.08 19.79
CA GLY A 492 -7.99 -36.45 19.66
C GLY A 492 -7.02 -36.79 20.81
N ASP A 493 -5.82 -37.27 20.48
CA ASP A 493 -4.77 -37.60 21.45
C ASP A 493 -3.96 -36.39 21.93
N SER A 494 -4.13 -35.22 21.29
CA SER A 494 -3.36 -34.02 21.60
C SER A 494 -4.00 -33.21 22.73
N VAL A 495 -3.21 -32.84 23.74
CA VAL A 495 -3.64 -31.93 24.82
C VAL A 495 -3.47 -30.49 24.35
N ILE A 496 -4.59 -29.77 24.25
CA ILE A 496 -4.67 -28.35 23.86
C ILE A 496 -4.36 -27.44 25.05
N ASP A 497 -4.88 -27.78 26.22
CA ASP A 497 -4.63 -27.05 27.45
C ASP A 497 -4.80 -27.97 28.67
N ARG A 498 -4.17 -27.59 29.78
CA ARG A 498 -4.27 -28.28 31.06
C ARG A 498 -4.14 -27.27 32.19
N VAL A 499 -5.17 -27.21 33.03
CA VAL A 499 -5.25 -26.29 34.17
C VAL A 499 -5.75 -27.03 35.40
N ALA A 500 -5.43 -26.52 36.60
CA ALA A 500 -5.93 -27.07 37.86
C ALA A 500 -6.87 -26.08 38.57
N THR A 501 -7.84 -26.60 39.32
CA THR A 501 -8.75 -25.76 40.12
C THR A 501 -8.09 -25.25 41.40
N SER A 502 -8.37 -24.00 41.74
CA SER A 502 -8.03 -23.36 43.01
C SER A 502 -8.89 -23.87 44.18
N GLU A 503 -8.70 -23.36 45.39
CA GLU A 503 -9.54 -23.69 46.57
C GLU A 503 -11.03 -23.40 46.34
N GLY A 504 -11.36 -22.38 45.53
CA GLY A 504 -12.73 -22.04 45.15
C GLY A 504 -13.33 -22.92 44.04
N GLY A 505 -12.64 -23.99 43.65
CA GLY A 505 -13.04 -24.91 42.57
C GLY A 505 -13.02 -24.33 41.17
N THR A 506 -12.45 -23.15 40.98
CA THR A 506 -12.31 -22.49 39.68
C THR A 506 -10.91 -22.65 39.09
N THR A 507 -10.81 -22.85 37.79
CA THR A 507 -9.53 -22.83 37.07
C THR A 507 -9.11 -21.40 36.72
N PRO A 508 -7.81 -21.15 36.49
CA PRO A 508 -7.36 -19.97 35.74
C PRO A 508 -8.07 -19.86 34.38
N VAL A 509 -8.13 -18.64 33.85
CA VAL A 509 -8.68 -18.37 32.53
C VAL A 509 -7.70 -18.87 31.47
N ALA A 510 -8.14 -19.83 30.67
CA ALA A 510 -7.43 -20.39 29.53
C ALA A 510 -7.93 -19.77 28.22
N GLN A 511 -7.03 -19.61 27.25
CA GLN A 511 -7.39 -19.28 25.87
C GLN A 511 -7.54 -20.59 25.07
N ILE A 512 -8.77 -20.87 24.63
CA ILE A 512 -9.14 -22.08 23.90
C ILE A 512 -9.61 -21.68 22.48
N PRO A 513 -9.06 -22.27 21.40
CA PRO A 513 -9.53 -21.99 20.05
C PRO A 513 -10.99 -22.43 19.86
N ALA A 514 -11.69 -21.82 18.91
CA ALA A 514 -13.04 -22.23 18.54
C ALA A 514 -13.05 -23.66 17.99
N GLY A 515 -14.04 -24.44 18.39
CA GLY A 515 -14.19 -25.82 17.91
C GLY A 515 -14.83 -26.74 18.95
N GLN A 516 -14.88 -28.02 18.62
CA GLN A 516 -15.34 -29.08 19.51
C GLN A 516 -14.15 -29.85 20.05
N PHE A 517 -14.04 -29.97 21.37
CA PHE A 517 -12.95 -30.66 22.04
C PHE A 517 -13.48 -31.55 23.15
N VAL A 518 -12.70 -32.56 23.51
CA VAL A 518 -12.97 -33.38 24.69
C VAL A 518 -12.41 -32.66 25.91
N VAL A 519 -13.28 -32.28 26.85
CA VAL A 519 -12.89 -31.74 28.15
C VAL A 519 -12.90 -32.89 29.15
N GLN A 520 -11.74 -33.21 29.69
CA GLN A 520 -11.54 -34.23 30.70
C GLN A 520 -11.22 -33.56 32.04
N ALA A 521 -11.98 -33.89 33.09
CA ALA A 521 -11.71 -33.49 34.46
C ALA A 521 -11.32 -34.72 35.28
N THR A 522 -10.15 -34.65 35.93
CA THR A 522 -9.60 -35.74 36.74
C THR A 522 -9.36 -35.24 38.17
N TYR A 523 -10.03 -35.88 39.12
CA TYR A 523 -9.89 -35.65 40.54
C TYR A 523 -9.49 -36.94 41.25
N LYS A 524 -8.21 -37.04 41.64
CA LYS A 524 -7.62 -38.25 42.21
C LYS A 524 -7.89 -39.46 41.31
N ARG A 525 -8.80 -40.37 41.68
CA ARG A 525 -9.17 -41.56 40.89
C ARG A 525 -10.43 -41.39 40.04
N VAL A 526 -11.17 -40.29 40.20
CA VAL A 526 -12.43 -40.02 39.48
C VAL A 526 -12.12 -39.21 38.24
N THR A 527 -12.60 -39.67 37.08
CA THR A 527 -12.45 -38.96 35.80
C THR A 527 -13.81 -38.83 35.14
N SER A 528 -14.06 -37.65 34.56
CA SER A 528 -15.22 -37.38 33.70
C SER A 528 -14.75 -36.73 32.41
N SER A 529 -15.34 -37.12 31.28
CA SER A 529 -15.03 -36.57 29.97
C SER A 529 -16.32 -36.22 29.23
N ARG A 530 -16.34 -35.06 28.57
CA ARG A 530 -17.44 -34.69 27.67
C ARG A 530 -16.92 -33.92 26.46
N VAL A 531 -17.64 -33.98 25.35
CA VAL A 531 -17.39 -33.08 24.22
C VAL A 531 -18.02 -31.73 24.54
N GLU A 532 -17.26 -30.65 24.35
CA GLU A 532 -17.71 -29.28 24.56
C GLU A 532 -17.37 -28.43 23.33
N THR A 533 -18.34 -27.63 22.88
CA THR A 533 -18.15 -26.63 21.82
C THR A 533 -17.72 -25.32 22.45
N PHE A 534 -16.66 -24.71 21.92
CA PHE A 534 -16.21 -23.38 22.30
C PHE A 534 -16.52 -22.41 21.16
N ASP A 535 -17.52 -21.56 21.39
CA ASP A 535 -18.01 -20.52 20.48
C ASP A 535 -18.19 -19.15 21.18
N ASN A 536 -17.99 -19.09 22.51
CA ASN A 536 -17.99 -17.88 23.30
C ASN A 536 -17.11 -18.00 24.56
N SER A 537 -16.63 -16.85 25.07
CA SER A 537 -15.98 -16.77 26.38
C SER A 537 -16.95 -17.03 27.54
N GLY A 538 -16.42 -17.46 28.68
CA GLY A 538 -17.18 -17.53 29.93
C GLY A 538 -16.72 -18.59 30.92
N VAL A 539 -17.46 -18.69 32.02
CA VAL A 539 -17.27 -19.74 33.03
C VAL A 539 -18.13 -20.94 32.67
N ARG A 540 -17.57 -22.14 32.75
CA ARG A 540 -18.22 -23.41 32.43
C ARG A 540 -18.33 -24.26 33.68
N LYS A 541 -19.47 -24.90 33.91
CA LYS A 541 -19.64 -25.80 35.05
C LYS A 541 -19.32 -27.24 34.66
N LEU A 542 -18.49 -27.90 35.44
CA LEU A 542 -18.20 -29.34 35.37
C LEU A 542 -18.59 -29.98 36.70
N LYS A 543 -19.39 -31.05 36.63
CA LYS A 543 -19.84 -31.79 37.82
C LYS A 543 -19.18 -33.17 37.82
N LEU A 544 -18.49 -33.50 38.89
CA LEU A 544 -17.89 -34.81 39.11
C LEU A 544 -18.76 -35.63 40.05
N ASP A 545 -18.84 -36.94 39.81
CA ASP A 545 -19.50 -37.89 40.72
C ASP A 545 -18.58 -38.18 41.93
N VAL A 546 -18.42 -37.16 42.76
CA VAL A 546 -17.75 -37.25 44.06
C VAL A 546 -18.82 -36.89 45.09
N LEU A 547 -19.11 -37.81 45.98
CA LEU A 547 -19.95 -37.54 47.13
C LEU A 547 -19.06 -36.96 48.23
N PHE A 548 -18.28 -37.78 48.92
CA PHE A 548 -17.42 -37.31 50.01
C PHE A 548 -16.01 -37.92 49.92
N GLU A 549 -15.09 -37.34 50.68
CA GLU A 549 -13.75 -37.90 50.86
C GLU A 549 -13.64 -38.64 52.19
N ILE A 550 -13.04 -39.84 52.16
CA ILE A 550 -12.71 -40.57 53.38
C ILE A 550 -11.33 -40.09 53.89
N PRO A 551 -11.23 -39.48 55.09
CA PRO A 551 -9.99 -38.88 55.56
C PRO A 551 -8.86 -39.88 55.82
N LEU A 552 -9.16 -41.15 56.10
CA LEU A 552 -8.23 -42.12 56.67
C LEU A 552 -7.08 -42.59 55.76
N PHE A 553 -7.01 -42.19 54.49
CA PHE A 553 -5.94 -42.58 53.55
C PHE A 553 -5.64 -41.49 52.51
N GLY A 554 -5.39 -40.25 52.95
CA GLY A 554 -5.07 -39.15 52.03
C GLY A 554 -6.26 -38.62 51.21
N GLY A 555 -7.49 -38.86 51.68
CA GLY A 555 -8.74 -38.37 51.09
C GLY A 555 -9.16 -39.14 49.84
N ILE A 556 -9.63 -40.38 49.97
CA ILE A 556 -10.14 -41.15 48.81
C ILE A 556 -11.55 -40.66 48.48
N PRO A 557 -11.83 -40.20 47.24
CA PRO A 557 -13.18 -39.77 46.85
C PRO A 557 -14.09 -40.99 46.67
N VAL A 558 -15.34 -40.91 47.13
CA VAL A 558 -16.38 -41.95 46.98
C VAL A 558 -17.42 -41.50 45.96
N THR A 559 -17.79 -42.38 45.02
CA THR A 559 -18.77 -42.07 43.96
C THR A 559 -20.19 -42.55 44.32
N ALA A 560 -21.22 -42.08 43.60
CA ALA A 560 -22.59 -42.51 43.82
C ALA A 560 -22.78 -44.02 43.65
N LEU A 561 -22.11 -44.61 42.66
CA LEU A 561 -22.16 -46.05 42.40
C LEU A 561 -21.60 -46.87 43.57
N GLU A 562 -20.47 -46.44 44.16
CA GLU A 562 -19.86 -47.13 45.29
C GLU A 562 -20.68 -47.01 46.57
N THR A 563 -21.35 -45.88 46.74
CA THR A 563 -22.26 -45.66 47.87
C THR A 563 -23.53 -46.51 47.72
N ALA A 564 -24.02 -46.70 46.49
CA ALA A 564 -25.13 -47.60 46.19
C ALA A 564 -24.76 -49.07 46.43
N PHE A 565 -23.54 -49.51 46.05
CA PHE A 565 -23.06 -50.85 46.36
C PHE A 565 -22.80 -51.07 47.86
N ALA A 566 -22.31 -50.07 48.57
CA ALA A 566 -22.21 -50.13 50.04
C ALA A 566 -23.60 -50.15 50.70
N GLY A 567 -24.57 -49.40 50.17
CA GLY A 567 -25.95 -49.41 50.65
C GLY A 567 -26.68 -50.73 50.35
N ALA A 568 -26.43 -51.35 49.19
CA ALA A 568 -26.97 -52.66 48.83
C ALA A 568 -26.30 -53.82 49.59
N ALA A 569 -25.02 -53.69 49.94
CA ALA A 569 -24.28 -54.66 50.74
C ALA A 569 -24.51 -54.50 52.26
N VAL A 570 -25.15 -53.43 52.71
CA VAL A 570 -25.52 -53.21 54.12
C VAL A 570 -27.04 -53.37 54.25
N GLY A 571 -27.58 -54.54 53.92
CA GLY A 571 -27.82 -55.58 54.93
C GLY A 571 -26.58 -56.15 55.62
N GLY A 572 -25.97 -55.36 56.52
CA GLY A 572 -24.94 -55.82 57.47
C GLY A 572 -23.48 -55.91 56.97
N GLY A 573 -22.68 -54.89 57.31
CA GLY A 573 -21.27 -55.08 57.74
C GLY A 573 -20.14 -55.04 56.69
N THR A 574 -19.18 -54.13 56.94
CA THR A 574 -17.78 -54.07 56.46
C THR A 574 -17.45 -53.35 55.14
N LEU A 575 -17.19 -52.04 55.27
CA LEU A 575 -16.41 -51.21 54.32
C LEU A 575 -14.92 -51.61 54.21
N ALA A 576 -14.48 -52.67 54.89
CA ALA A 576 -13.07 -53.04 55.01
C ALA A 576 -12.54 -53.98 53.91
N ALA A 577 -13.39 -54.63 53.10
CA ALA A 577 -12.96 -55.69 52.19
C ALA A 577 -12.53 -55.21 50.77
N ALA A 578 -12.87 -53.99 50.35
CA ALA A 578 -12.60 -53.53 48.98
C ALA A 578 -11.17 -53.02 48.74
N LEU A 579 -10.33 -52.91 49.78
CA LEU A 579 -8.95 -52.42 49.65
C LEU A 579 -7.91 -53.54 49.36
N VAL A 580 -8.33 -54.81 49.26
CA VAL A 580 -7.43 -55.93 48.97
C VAL A 580 -7.86 -56.67 47.71
N ARG A 581 -7.57 -56.10 46.53
CA ARG A 581 -7.21 -56.90 45.34
C ARG A 581 -6.50 -56.05 44.29
N LYS A 582 -5.18 -56.20 44.28
CA LYS A 582 -4.27 -55.69 43.25
C LYS A 582 -4.15 -56.72 42.13
N GLY A 583 -4.26 -56.27 40.88
CA GLY A 583 -3.58 -56.85 39.72
C GLY A 583 -4.33 -57.92 38.92
N ARG A 584 -4.89 -57.52 37.77
CA ARG A 584 -4.59 -58.15 36.48
C ARG A 584 -5.21 -57.33 35.34
N ALA A 585 -4.38 -57.05 34.34
CA ALA A 585 -4.78 -56.57 33.04
C ALA A 585 -5.79 -57.55 32.41
N SER A 586 -6.83 -57.02 31.76
CA SER A 586 -7.68 -57.79 30.86
C SER A 586 -7.56 -57.23 29.45
N HIS A 587 -6.88 -58.03 28.63
CA HIS A 587 -6.98 -58.04 27.18
C HIS A 587 -8.45 -58.04 26.74
N ILE A 588 -8.75 -57.28 25.69
CA ILE A 588 -9.99 -57.36 24.92
C ILE A 588 -9.76 -58.44 23.85
N GLU A 589 -10.66 -59.42 23.78
CA GLU A 589 -10.75 -60.38 22.67
C GLU A 589 -12.09 -60.11 21.96
N GLU A 590 -12.00 -59.87 20.65
CA GLU A 590 -13.11 -59.79 19.71
C GLU A 590 -13.87 -61.11 19.65
N VAL A 591 -15.20 -61.06 19.65
CA VAL A 591 -16.01 -62.08 18.98
C VAL A 591 -17.12 -61.37 18.21
N ALA A 592 -17.02 -61.49 16.88
CA ALA A 592 -18.02 -61.15 15.90
C ALA A 592 -19.25 -62.05 16.01
N LEU A 593 -20.42 -61.54 15.63
CA LEU A 593 -21.55 -62.34 15.17
C LEU A 593 -22.22 -61.64 13.99
N GLU A 594 -21.98 -62.19 12.79
CA GLU A 594 -22.92 -62.17 11.67
C GLU A 594 -24.02 -63.21 11.96
N GLU A 595 -25.28 -62.80 11.88
CA GLU A 595 -26.22 -63.17 10.81
C GLU A 595 -27.36 -62.13 10.74
#